data_AF-A0A6I1HBD3-F1
#
_entry.id   AF-A0A6I1HBD3-F1
#
_cell.length_a   1.000
_cell.length_b   1.000
_cell.length_c   1.000
_cell.angle_alpha   90.00
_cell.angle_beta   90.00
_cell.angle_gamma   90.00
#
_symmetry.space_group_name_H-M   'P 1'
#
loop_
_entity.id
_entity.type
_entity.pdbx_description
1 polymer ?
#
loop_
_entity_poly.entity_id
_entity_poly.type
_entity_poly.pdbx_seq_one_letter_code
_entity_poly.pdbx_strand_id
1 'polypeptide(L)'
;MGESDWKDEMALGVPAIDEAHEALFHELARLGKLSDQHFSVAFRELIAAVERDFREEEDLMEQIAFPSLANHREQHARVLSGLHHAWAAVDEGDLEQGRHALSLLPQWLIFHQATMDLALAAALELVQRQPN
;
A
#
# COMPACT_ATOMS: atom_id res chain seq x y z
N MET A 1 -2.79 -18.50 -9.08
CA MET A 1 -3.02 -17.17 -8.52
C MET A 1 -2.01 -16.98 -7.43
N GLY A 2 -1.10 -16.03 -7.62
CA GLY A 2 -0.15 -15.65 -6.58
C GLY A 2 -0.88 -14.82 -5.52
N GLU A 3 -0.27 -14.61 -4.36
CA GLU A 3 -0.80 -13.70 -3.34
C GLU A 3 -0.85 -12.23 -3.80
N SER A 4 -0.25 -11.89 -4.95
CA SER A 4 -0.16 -10.54 -5.51
C SER A 4 -1.25 -10.17 -6.54
N ASP A 5 -2.28 -11.00 -6.74
CA ASP A 5 -3.37 -10.69 -7.68
C ASP A 5 -4.51 -9.94 -6.96
N TRP A 6 -4.91 -8.75 -7.46
CA TRP A 6 -6.13 -8.07 -7.00
C TRP A 6 -7.36 -8.94 -7.24
N LYS A 7 -8.36 -8.79 -6.38
CA LYS A 7 -9.65 -9.47 -6.48
C LYS A 7 -10.75 -8.51 -6.08
N ASP A 8 -11.84 -8.49 -6.85
CA ASP A 8 -12.97 -7.60 -6.63
C ASP A 8 -13.57 -7.74 -5.22
N GLU A 9 -13.47 -8.92 -4.59
CA GLU A 9 -13.96 -9.14 -3.23
C GLU A 9 -13.14 -8.41 -2.15
N MET A 10 -11.98 -7.84 -2.49
CA MET A 10 -11.19 -7.02 -1.58
C MET A 10 -11.68 -5.57 -1.53
N ALA A 11 -12.44 -5.11 -2.54
CA ALA A 11 -12.92 -3.74 -2.61
C ALA A 11 -13.72 -3.35 -1.35
N LEU A 12 -13.42 -2.15 -0.83
CA LEU A 12 -14.01 -1.57 0.37
C LEU A 12 -15.22 -0.67 0.06
N GLY A 13 -15.44 -0.35 -1.21
CA GLY A 13 -16.53 0.52 -1.66
C GLY A 13 -16.19 2.01 -1.59
N VAL A 14 -14.91 2.35 -1.41
CA VAL A 14 -14.40 3.73 -1.45
C VAL A 14 -13.52 3.86 -2.68
N PRO A 15 -14.02 4.46 -3.79
CA PRO A 15 -13.33 4.43 -5.08
C PRO A 15 -11.86 4.88 -5.03
N ALA A 16 -11.56 5.95 -4.29
CA ALA A 16 -10.19 6.45 -4.15
C ALA A 16 -9.24 5.43 -3.49
N ILE A 17 -9.72 4.68 -2.50
CA ILE A 17 -8.91 3.66 -1.79
C ILE A 17 -8.82 2.39 -2.65
N ASP A 18 -9.93 1.97 -3.26
CA ASP A 18 -9.99 0.76 -4.08
C ASP A 18 -9.10 0.88 -5.33
N GLU A 19 -9.14 2.03 -6.01
CA GLU A 19 -8.29 2.31 -7.19
C GLU A 19 -6.80 2.31 -6.83
N ALA A 20 -6.42 2.89 -5.69
CA ALA A 20 -5.04 2.91 -5.21
C ALA A 20 -4.55 1.49 -4.90
N HIS A 21 -5.34 0.68 -4.19
CA HIS A 21 -4.98 -0.70 -3.87
C HIS A 21 -4.88 -1.57 -5.12
N GLU A 22 -5.85 -1.50 -6.03
CA GLU A 22 -5.80 -2.25 -7.29
C GLU A 22 -4.54 -1.90 -8.09
N ALA A 23 -4.21 -0.61 -8.21
CA ALA A 23 -2.99 -0.15 -8.86
C ALA A 23 -1.73 -0.70 -8.20
N LEU A 24 -1.68 -0.73 -6.86
CA LEU A 24 -0.55 -1.26 -6.11
C LEU A 24 -0.39 -2.78 -6.31
N PHE A 25 -1.47 -3.57 -6.26
CA PHE A 25 -1.40 -5.01 -6.54
C PHE A 25 -0.91 -5.30 -7.97
N HIS A 26 -1.40 -4.54 -8.96
CA HIS A 26 -0.90 -4.65 -10.33
C HIS A 26 0.59 -4.33 -10.45
N GLU A 27 1.06 -3.31 -9.74
CA GLU A 27 2.47 -2.95 -9.71
C GLU A 27 3.32 -4.05 -9.06
N LEU A 28 2.88 -4.61 -7.93
CA LEU A 28 3.56 -5.72 -7.27
C LEU A 28 3.65 -6.96 -8.19
N ALA A 29 2.56 -7.29 -8.89
CA ALA A 29 2.53 -8.38 -9.86
C ALA A 29 3.45 -8.13 -11.07
N ARG A 30 3.59 -6.87 -11.51
CA ARG A 30 4.51 -6.45 -12.57
C ARG A 30 5.95 -6.60 -12.12
N LEU A 31 6.32 -6.04 -10.96
CA LEU A 31 7.67 -6.08 -10.39
C LEU A 31 8.15 -7.51 -10.14
N GLY A 32 7.25 -8.39 -9.70
CA GLY A 32 7.56 -9.81 -9.49
C GLY A 32 8.02 -10.56 -10.74
N LYS A 33 7.74 -10.01 -11.94
CA LYS A 33 8.10 -10.58 -13.24
C LYS A 33 9.25 -9.83 -13.92
N LEU A 34 9.76 -8.74 -13.35
CA LEU A 34 10.83 -7.94 -13.93
C LEU A 34 12.18 -8.63 -13.85
N SER A 35 12.95 -8.49 -14.94
CA SER A 35 14.37 -8.83 -14.95
C SER A 35 15.17 -7.90 -14.05
N ASP A 36 16.31 -8.38 -13.58
CA ASP A 36 17.23 -7.64 -12.71
C ASP A 36 17.62 -6.26 -13.27
N GLN A 37 17.81 -6.17 -14.59
CA GLN A 37 18.18 -4.94 -15.29
C GLN A 37 17.22 -3.77 -15.02
N HIS A 38 15.93 -4.04 -14.83
CA HIS A 38 14.90 -3.02 -14.65
C HIS A 38 14.38 -2.94 -13.21
N PHE A 39 14.82 -3.85 -12.34
CA PHE A 39 14.24 -4.01 -11.01
C PHE A 39 14.50 -2.81 -10.11
N SER A 40 15.72 -2.28 -10.06
CA SER A 40 16.07 -1.17 -9.17
C SER A 40 15.22 0.08 -9.45
N VAL A 41 15.09 0.49 -10.72
CA VAL A 41 14.24 1.63 -11.11
C VAL A 41 12.79 1.39 -10.70
N ALA A 42 12.25 0.21 -11.01
CA ALA A 42 10.87 -0.13 -10.69
C ALA A 42 10.62 -0.22 -9.17
N PHE A 43 11.57 -0.72 -8.38
CA PHE A 43 11.46 -0.79 -6.93
C PHE A 43 11.41 0.61 -6.31
N ARG A 44 12.19 1.56 -6.83
CA ARG A 44 12.12 2.96 -6.42
C ARG A 44 10.78 3.61 -6.79
N GLU A 45 10.25 3.30 -7.98
CA GLU A 45 8.93 3.77 -8.42
C GLU A 45 7.82 3.21 -7.52
N LEU A 46 7.90 1.95 -7.12
CA LEU A 46 7.00 1.33 -6.15
C LEU A 46 7.01 2.08 -4.82
N ILE A 47 8.19 2.39 -4.26
CA ILE A 47 8.30 3.14 -3.00
C ILE A 47 7.58 4.48 -3.12
N ALA A 48 7.83 5.23 -4.20
CA ALA A 48 7.19 6.52 -4.42
C ALA A 48 5.66 6.39 -4.60
N ALA A 49 5.18 5.31 -5.19
CA ALA A 49 3.75 5.03 -5.29
C ALA A 49 3.14 4.76 -3.92
N VAL A 50 3.74 3.87 -3.12
CA VAL A 50 3.27 3.55 -1.76
C VAL A 50 3.27 4.78 -0.86
N GLU A 51 4.31 5.63 -0.92
CA GLU A 51 4.37 6.88 -0.16
C GLU A 51 3.24 7.85 -0.51
N ARG A 52 2.92 7.97 -1.80
CA ARG A 52 1.83 8.82 -2.27
C ARG A 52 0.48 8.27 -1.82
N ASP A 53 0.24 6.99 -2.03
CA ASP A 53 -1.05 6.36 -1.75
C ASP A 53 -1.34 6.39 -0.23
N PHE A 54 -0.35 6.08 0.62
CA PHE A 54 -0.46 6.25 2.07
C PHE A 54 -0.72 7.70 2.48
N ARG A 55 -0.07 8.67 1.81
CA ARG A 55 -0.29 10.09 2.12
C ARG A 55 -1.70 10.54 1.76
N GLU A 56 -2.23 10.09 0.64
CA GLU A 56 -3.60 10.40 0.20
C GLU A 56 -4.63 9.80 1.16
N GLU A 57 -4.43 8.56 1.60
CA GLU A 57 -5.27 7.94 2.62
C GLU A 57 -5.21 8.69 3.96
N GLU A 58 -4.00 9.02 4.43
CA GLU A 58 -3.84 9.81 5.66
C GLU A 58 -4.51 11.19 5.58
N ASP A 59 -4.50 11.83 4.42
CA ASP A 59 -5.20 13.10 4.21
C ASP A 59 -6.73 12.92 4.29
N LEU A 60 -7.28 11.81 3.80
CA LEU A 60 -8.70 11.47 3.99
C LEU A 60 -9.04 11.28 5.46
N MET A 61 -8.17 10.58 6.19
CA MET A 61 -8.32 10.35 7.62
C MET A 61 -8.29 11.65 8.43
N GLU A 62 -7.40 12.58 8.07
CA GLU A 62 -7.33 13.91 8.70
C GLU A 62 -8.61 14.73 8.47
N GLN A 63 -9.15 14.70 7.24
CA GLN A 63 -10.36 15.45 6.88
C GLN A 63 -11.58 15.04 7.72
N ILE A 64 -11.67 13.76 8.10
CA ILE A 64 -12.77 13.25 8.92
C ILE A 64 -12.43 13.13 10.42
N ALA A 65 -11.26 13.65 10.83
CA ALA A 65 -10.73 13.49 12.19
C ALA A 65 -10.78 12.03 12.68
N PHE A 66 -10.32 11.10 11.85
CA PHE A 66 -10.42 9.66 12.11
C PHE A 66 -9.71 9.28 13.42
N PRO A 67 -10.41 8.66 14.39
CA PRO A 67 -9.86 8.43 15.74
C PRO A 67 -8.56 7.62 15.79
N SER A 68 -8.38 6.68 14.86
CA SER A 68 -7.22 5.77 14.85
C SER A 68 -6.08 6.21 13.91
N LEU A 69 -6.08 7.47 13.46
CA LEU A 69 -5.07 8.03 12.54
C LEU A 69 -3.63 7.76 12.97
N ALA A 70 -3.32 7.97 14.25
CA ALA A 70 -1.96 7.76 14.76
C ALA A 70 -1.48 6.30 14.63
N ASN A 71 -2.36 5.33 14.88
CA ASN A 71 -2.01 3.91 14.77
C ASN A 71 -1.90 3.45 13.31
N HIS A 72 -2.73 4.01 12.43
CA HIS A 72 -2.69 3.75 10.99
C HIS A 72 -1.38 4.26 10.37
N ARG A 73 -1.02 5.51 10.64
CA ARG A 73 0.28 6.11 10.28
C ARG A 73 1.47 5.29 10.74
N GLU A 74 1.38 4.70 11.93
CA GLU A 74 2.45 3.85 12.44
C GLU A 74 2.63 2.59 11.59
N GLN A 75 1.57 1.96 11.10
CA GLN A 75 1.69 0.80 10.20
C GLN A 75 2.28 1.21 8.85
N HIS A 76 1.81 2.32 8.27
CA HIS A 76 2.39 2.89 7.04
C HIS A 76 3.89 3.15 7.19
N ALA A 77 4.29 3.83 8.26
CA ALA A 77 5.68 4.15 8.54
C ALA A 77 6.55 2.91 8.68
N ARG A 78 6.04 1.82 9.28
CA ARG A 78 6.78 0.55 9.41
C ARG A 78 7.01 -0.11 8.05
N VAL A 79 6.01 -0.12 7.17
CA VAL A 79 6.16 -0.66 5.80
C VAL A 79 7.14 0.17 5.00
N LEU A 80 6.97 1.49 4.99
CA LEU A 80 7.89 2.41 4.31
C LEU A 80 9.31 2.27 4.83
N SER A 81 9.50 2.13 6.14
CA SER A 81 10.83 1.88 6.73
C SER A 81 11.43 0.57 6.23
N GLY A 82 10.65 -0.50 6.10
CA GLY A 82 11.12 -1.78 5.56
C GLY A 82 11.50 -1.67 4.08
N LEU A 83 10.70 -0.97 3.29
CA LEU A 83 10.97 -0.72 1.87
C LEU A 83 12.23 0.13 1.66
N HIS A 84 12.39 1.22 2.41
CA HIS A 84 13.60 2.06 2.36
C HIS A 84 14.84 1.33 2.82
N HIS A 85 14.72 0.42 3.81
CA HIS A 85 15.83 -0.43 4.21
C HIS A 85 16.24 -1.38 3.09
N ALA A 86 15.29 -2.02 2.42
CA ALA A 86 15.56 -2.88 1.27
C ALA A 86 16.15 -2.09 0.08
N TRP A 87 15.70 -0.85 -0.13
CA TRP A 87 16.23 0.03 -1.18
C TRP A 87 17.73 0.27 -1.04
N ALA A 88 18.24 0.46 0.18
CA ALA A 88 19.68 0.67 0.39
C ALA A 88 20.53 -0.46 -0.20
N ALA A 89 20.09 -1.72 -0.06
CA ALA A 89 20.75 -2.87 -0.67
C ALA A 89 20.55 -2.94 -2.19
N VAL A 90 19.34 -2.63 -2.67
CA VAL A 90 19.01 -2.61 -4.11
C VAL A 90 19.83 -1.57 -4.87
N ASP A 91 20.07 -0.40 -4.29
CA ASP A 91 20.89 0.68 -4.86
C ASP A 91 22.38 0.28 -4.96
N GLU A 92 22.84 -0.60 -4.07
CA GLU A 92 24.18 -1.21 -4.10
C GLU A 92 24.27 -2.44 -5.03
N GLY A 93 23.15 -2.86 -5.63
CA GLY A 93 23.08 -3.98 -6.57
C GLY A 93 22.68 -5.33 -5.95
N ASP A 94 22.42 -5.39 -4.65
CA ASP A 94 21.83 -6.56 -4.00
C ASP A 94 20.31 -6.54 -4.15
N LEU A 95 19.83 -7.15 -5.23
CA LEU A 95 18.41 -7.19 -5.55
C LEU A 95 17.61 -8.19 -4.70
N GLU A 96 18.27 -9.10 -3.99
CA GLU A 96 17.60 -10.14 -3.21
C GLU A 96 16.75 -9.52 -2.10
N GLN A 97 17.26 -8.47 -1.44
CA GLN A 97 16.53 -7.76 -0.39
C GLN A 97 15.26 -7.07 -0.91
N GLY A 98 15.35 -6.42 -2.08
CA GLY A 98 14.18 -5.81 -2.70
C GLY A 98 13.13 -6.85 -3.11
N ARG A 99 13.57 -8.00 -3.66
CA ARG A 99 12.68 -9.11 -4.01
C ARG A 99 12.05 -9.76 -2.78
N HIS A 100 12.80 -9.86 -1.69
CA HIS A 100 12.28 -10.36 -0.42
C HIS A 100 11.22 -9.42 0.15
N ALA A 101 11.50 -8.11 0.20
CA ALA A 101 10.51 -7.11 0.62
C ALA A 101 9.24 -7.20 -0.23
N LEU A 102 9.37 -7.24 -1.56
CA LEU A 102 8.26 -7.38 -2.50
C LEU A 102 7.39 -8.62 -2.20
N SER A 103 8.00 -9.74 -1.80
CA SER A 103 7.29 -10.98 -1.48
C SER A 103 6.40 -10.89 -0.23
N LEU A 104 6.71 -9.97 0.69
CA LEU A 104 5.99 -9.80 1.96
C LEU A 104 4.84 -8.78 1.85
N LEU A 105 4.95 -7.84 0.90
CA LEU A 105 4.01 -6.73 0.75
C LEU A 105 2.56 -7.17 0.50
N PRO A 106 2.26 -8.13 -0.39
CA PRO A 106 0.87 -8.53 -0.66
C PRO A 106 0.15 -9.04 0.59
N GLN A 107 0.82 -9.88 1.40
CA GLN A 107 0.24 -10.40 2.63
C GLN A 107 -0.07 -9.28 3.63
N TRP A 108 0.85 -8.31 3.76
CA TRP A 108 0.63 -7.15 4.61
C TRP A 108 -0.55 -6.30 4.12
N LEU A 109 -0.61 -6.00 2.81
CA LEU A 109 -1.69 -5.21 2.20
C LEU A 109 -3.06 -5.87 2.42
N ILE A 110 -3.18 -7.17 2.16
CA ILE A 110 -4.44 -7.90 2.38
C ILE A 110 -4.89 -7.78 3.84
N PHE A 111 -3.97 -7.94 4.79
CA PHE A 111 -4.28 -7.84 6.20
C PHE A 111 -4.65 -6.40 6.61
N HIS A 112 -3.90 -5.41 6.13
CA HIS A 112 -4.12 -4.00 6.40
C HIS A 112 -5.51 -3.56 5.89
N GLN A 113 -5.81 -3.88 4.64
CA GLN A 113 -7.08 -3.59 3.99
C GLN A 113 -8.27 -4.23 4.70
N ALA A 114 -8.15 -5.51 5.06
CA ALA A 114 -9.21 -6.24 5.76
C ALA A 114 -9.44 -5.81 7.21
N THR A 115 -8.58 -4.95 7.78
CA THR A 115 -8.65 -4.56 9.20
C THR A 115 -8.74 -3.05 9.41
N MET A 116 -7.76 -2.30 8.93
CA MET A 116 -7.61 -0.87 9.20
C MET A 116 -8.38 -0.04 8.17
N ASP A 117 -8.22 -0.36 6.89
CA ASP A 117 -8.80 0.43 5.80
C ASP A 117 -10.30 0.17 5.72
N LEU A 118 -10.75 -1.05 6.02
CA LEU A 118 -12.18 -1.35 6.21
C LEU A 118 -12.82 -0.47 7.30
N ALA A 119 -12.10 -0.20 8.40
CA ALA A 119 -12.60 0.67 9.46
C ALA A 119 -12.64 2.14 9.00
N LEU A 120 -11.68 2.58 8.18
CA LEU A 120 -11.69 3.90 7.54
C LEU A 120 -12.86 4.02 6.55
N ALA A 121 -13.06 3.02 5.69
CA ALA A 121 -14.16 2.99 4.72
C ALA A 121 -15.53 3.12 5.39
N ALA A 122 -15.75 2.39 6.48
CA ALA A 122 -16.98 2.51 7.27
C ALA A 122 -17.15 3.93 7.86
N ALA A 123 -16.07 4.56 8.32
CA ALA A 123 -16.12 5.93 8.84
C ALA A 123 -16.43 6.96 7.73
N LEU A 124 -15.82 6.82 6.55
CA LEU A 124 -16.09 7.66 5.38
C LEU A 124 -17.55 7.55 4.94
N GLU A 125 -18.11 6.34 4.92
CA GLU A 125 -19.52 6.12 4.60
C GLU A 125 -20.47 6.82 5.60
N LEU A 126 -20.14 6.78 6.90
CA LEU A 126 -20.92 7.47 7.93
C LEU A 126 -20.92 8.99 7.74
N VAL A 127 -19.76 9.57 7.41
CA VAL A 127 -19.63 11.01 7.14
C VAL A 127 -20.42 11.41 5.89
N GLN A 128 -20.37 10.61 4.82
CA GLN A 128 -21.13 10.88 3.59
C GLN A 128 -22.65 10.82 3.80
N ARG A 129 -23.13 9.96 4.71
CA ARG A 129 -24.55 9.82 5.05
C ARG A 129 -25.06 10.93 5.98
N GLN A 130 -24.17 11.64 6.66
CA GLN A 130 -24.49 12.78 7.52
C GLN A 130 -23.79 14.04 7.01
N PRO A 131 -24.19 14.58 5.83
CA PRO A 131 -23.68 15.87 5.40
C PRO A 131 -24.15 16.92 6.42
N ASN A 132 -23.20 17.69 6.94
CA ASN A 132 -23.46 18.87 7.79
C ASN A 132 -24.45 19.84 7.13
#